data_AF-A0A495SJM3-F1
#
_entry.id   AF-A0A495SJM3-F1
#
_cell.length_a   1.000
_cell.length_b   1.000
_cell.length_c   1.000
_cell.angle_alpha   90.00
_cell.angle_beta   90.00
_cell.angle_gamma   90.00
#
_symmetry.space_group_name_H-M   'P 1'
#
loop_
_entity.id
_entity.type
_entity.pdbx_description
1 polymer ?
#
loop_
_entity_poly.entity_id
_entity_poly.type
_entity_poly.pdbx_seq_one_letter_code
_entity_poly.pdbx_strand_id
1 'polypeptide(L)'
;MHKIFEIITEIVGWIQIVLSPTLLGIGFSLGIYYYFPNQNGMILGITISVIGFIIGLIWATKKFKTTGTIHFLSRIIATPELDNLEKTENGKTESGKNKNSH
;
A
#
# COMPACT_ATOMS: atom_id res chain seq x y z
N MET A 1 22.13 -9.96 9.95
CA MET A 1 20.85 -10.67 9.72
C MET A 1 19.63 -9.75 9.60
N HIS A 2 19.72 -8.43 9.88
CA HIS A 2 18.57 -7.52 9.75
C HIS A 2 18.21 -7.09 8.32
N LYS A 3 19.20 -6.91 7.43
CA LYS A 3 18.98 -6.43 6.05
C LYS A 3 18.14 -7.38 5.19
N ILE A 4 18.21 -8.70 5.45
CA ILE A 4 17.46 -9.70 4.66
C ILE A 4 15.97 -9.64 5.01
N PHE A 5 15.63 -9.50 6.30
CA PHE A 5 14.24 -9.32 6.73
C PHE A 5 13.62 -8.04 6.16
N GLU A 6 14.38 -6.95 6.13
CA GLU A 6 13.96 -5.69 5.54
C GLU A 6 13.65 -5.82 4.04
N ILE A 7 14.52 -6.50 3.27
CA ILE A 7 14.29 -6.75 1.84
C ILE A 7 13.06 -7.65 1.63
N ILE A 8 12.90 -8.71 2.44
CA ILE A 8 11.75 -9.62 2.33
C ILE A 8 10.45 -8.86 2.58
N THR A 9 10.38 -8.05 3.63
CA THR A 9 9.17 -7.27 3.93
C THR A 9 8.91 -6.23 2.83
N GLU A 10 9.95 -5.60 2.28
CA GLU A 10 9.83 -4.68 1.15
C GLU A 10 9.26 -5.33 -0.11
N ILE A 11 9.69 -6.55 -0.43
CA ILE A 11 9.19 -7.35 -1.57
C ILE A 11 7.74 -7.76 -1.32
N VAL A 12 7.39 -8.20 -0.11
CA VAL A 12 6.01 -8.53 0.26
C VAL A 12 5.09 -7.32 0.09
N GLY A 13 5.52 -6.16 0.58
CA GLY A 13 4.79 -4.90 0.38
C GLY A 13 4.64 -4.54 -1.11
N TRP A 14 5.66 -4.78 -1.93
CA TRP A 14 5.61 -4.53 -3.37
C TRP A 14 4.58 -5.42 -4.07
N ILE A 15 4.59 -6.71 -3.78
CA ILE A 15 3.58 -7.66 -4.30
C ILE A 15 2.17 -7.21 -3.88
N GLN A 16 1.99 -6.79 -2.62
CA GLN A 16 0.70 -6.32 -2.12
C GLN A 16 0.20 -5.05 -2.83
N ILE A 17 1.09 -4.12 -3.17
CA ILE A 17 0.73 -2.94 -3.96
C ILE A 17 0.38 -3.32 -5.42
N VAL A 18 1.13 -4.22 -6.05
CA VAL A 18 0.83 -4.70 -7.43
C VAL A 18 -0.52 -5.42 -7.47
N LEU A 19 -0.85 -6.19 -6.43
CA LEU A 19 -2.08 -6.97 -6.33
C LEU A 19 -3.33 -6.09 -6.46
N SER A 20 -3.38 -4.90 -5.88
CA SER A 20 -4.58 -4.04 -5.90
C SER A 20 -5.09 -3.70 -7.33
N PRO A 21 -4.31 -3.01 -8.19
CA PRO A 21 -4.72 -2.73 -9.57
C PRO A 21 -4.83 -3.99 -10.43
N THR A 22 -4.09 -5.06 -10.12
CA THR A 22 -4.22 -6.35 -10.82
C THR A 22 -5.56 -7.00 -10.54
N LEU A 23 -5.99 -7.06 -9.26
CA LEU A 23 -7.29 -7.59 -8.86
C LEU A 23 -8.44 -6.76 -9.45
N LEU A 24 -8.30 -5.43 -9.49
CA LEU A 24 -9.27 -4.59 -10.18
C LEU A 24 -9.36 -4.93 -11.67
N GLY A 25 -8.23 -5.06 -12.36
CA GLY A 25 -8.19 -5.47 -13.77
C GLY A 25 -8.85 -6.83 -14.01
N ILE A 26 -8.61 -7.80 -13.13
CA ILE A 26 -9.25 -9.12 -13.17
C ILE A 26 -10.76 -9.00 -12.92
N GLY A 27 -11.19 -8.20 -11.94
CA GLY A 27 -12.60 -7.97 -11.65
C GLY A 27 -13.36 -7.38 -12.85
N PHE A 28 -12.77 -6.39 -13.52
CA PHE A 28 -13.33 -5.84 -14.77
C PHE A 28 -13.36 -6.87 -15.90
N SER A 29 -12.28 -7.65 -16.07
CA SER A 29 -12.20 -8.71 -17.07
C SER A 29 -13.29 -9.78 -16.88
N LEU A 30 -13.51 -10.22 -15.64
CA LEU A 30 -14.58 -11.18 -15.30
C LEU A 30 -15.97 -10.59 -15.57
N GLY A 31 -16.20 -9.32 -15.25
CA GLY A 31 -17.46 -8.63 -15.56
C GLY A 31 -17.75 -8.57 -17.06
N ILE A 32 -16.72 -8.28 -17.88
CA ILE A 32 -16.83 -8.26 -19.34
C ILE A 32 -17.11 -9.65 -19.89
N TYR A 33 -16.42 -10.68 -19.39
CA TYR A 33 -16.64 -12.06 -19.82
C TYR A 33 -18.04 -12.57 -19.46
N TYR A 34 -18.57 -12.17 -18.29
CA TYR A 34 -19.92 -12.54 -17.88
C TYR A 34 -21.00 -11.94 -18.82
N TYR A 35 -20.81 -10.69 -19.26
CA TYR A 35 -21.76 -10.03 -20.14
C TYR A 35 -21.60 -10.43 -21.63
N PHE A 36 -20.38 -10.73 -22.07
CA PHE A 36 -20.07 -11.18 -23.43
C PHE A 36 -19.16 -12.42 -23.41
N PRO A 37 -19.72 -13.64 -23.22
CA PRO A 37 -18.97 -14.89 -23.19
C PRO A 37 -18.59 -15.39 -24.60
N ASN A 38 -17.96 -14.52 -25.38
CA ASN A 38 -17.49 -14.80 -26.75
C ASN A 38 -15.95 -14.73 -26.80
N GLN A 39 -15.34 -15.26 -27.86
CA GLN A 39 -13.89 -15.14 -28.09
C GLN A 39 -13.40 -13.68 -28.00
N ASN A 40 -14.18 -12.73 -28.54
CA ASN A 40 -13.85 -11.31 -28.47
C ASN A 40 -13.85 -10.77 -27.02
N GLY A 41 -14.78 -11.24 -26.18
CA GLY A 41 -14.85 -10.86 -24.77
C GLY A 41 -13.65 -11.39 -23.98
N MET A 42 -13.19 -12.61 -24.28
CA MET A 42 -11.98 -13.19 -23.68
C MET A 42 -10.73 -12.40 -24.05
N ILE A 43 -10.56 -12.03 -25.32
CA ILE A 43 -9.42 -11.24 -25.80
C ILE A 43 -9.39 -9.85 -25.13
N LEU A 44 -10.54 -9.18 -25.06
CA LEU A 44 -10.67 -7.90 -24.38
C LEU A 44 -10.37 -7.99 -22.88
N GLY A 45 -10.91 -9.02 -22.21
CA GLY A 45 -10.67 -9.26 -20.79
C GLY A 45 -9.20 -9.50 -20.48
N ILE A 46 -8.51 -10.33 -21.27
CA ILE A 46 -7.06 -10.55 -21.14
C ILE A 46 -6.30 -9.24 -21.33
N THR A 47 -6.65 -8.46 -22.36
CA THR A 47 -5.99 -7.18 -22.63
C THR A 47 -6.12 -6.21 -21.46
N ILE A 48 -7.32 -6.09 -20.88
CA ILE A 48 -7.59 -5.23 -19.72
C ILE A 48 -6.85 -5.73 -18.48
N SER A 49 -6.83 -7.05 -18.24
CA SER A 49 -6.10 -7.63 -17.10
C SER A 49 -4.60 -7.39 -17.21
N VAL A 50 -4.03 -7.49 -18.41
CA VAL A 50 -2.61 -7.22 -18.67
C VAL A 50 -2.30 -5.74 -18.46
N ILE A 51 -3.17 -4.84 -18.92
CA ILE A 51 -3.02 -3.39 -18.68
C ILE A 51 -3.04 -3.09 -17.17
N GLY A 52 -4.00 -3.67 -16.42
CA GLY A 52 -4.08 -3.52 -14.96
C GLY A 52 -2.82 -4.01 -14.25
N PHE A 53 -2.26 -5.13 -14.71
CA PHE A 53 -1.02 -5.68 -14.18
C PHE A 53 0.20 -4.78 -14.47
N ILE A 54 0.33 -4.27 -15.71
CA ILE A 54 1.43 -3.36 -16.10
C ILE A 54 1.35 -2.07 -15.28
N ILE A 55 0.17 -1.47 -15.14
CA ILE A 55 -0.03 -0.27 -14.33
C ILE A 55 0.35 -0.55 -12.88
N GLY A 56 -0.06 -1.71 -12.33
CA GLY A 56 0.33 -2.16 -11.00
C GLY A 56 1.83 -2.27 -10.80
N LEU A 57 2.53 -2.90 -11.74
CA LEU A 57 4.00 -3.02 -11.73
C LEU A 57 4.68 -1.66 -11.72
N ILE A 58 4.27 -0.75 -12.61
CA ILE A 58 4.86 0.59 -12.72
C ILE A 58 4.64 1.35 -11.41
N TRP A 59 3.42 1.29 -10.86
CA TRP A 59 3.07 2.02 -9.66
C TRP A 59 3.80 1.51 -8.41
N ALA A 60 3.84 0.18 -8.24
CA ALA A 60 4.56 -0.45 -7.14
C ALA A 60 6.08 -0.18 -7.22
N THR A 61 6.66 -0.27 -8.42
CA THR A 61 8.09 0.01 -8.63
C THR A 61 8.43 1.47 -8.36
N LYS A 62 7.53 2.40 -8.74
CA LYS A 62 7.69 3.83 -8.41
C LYS A 62 7.70 4.05 -6.89
N LYS A 63 6.78 3.39 -6.16
CA LYS A 63 6.69 3.50 -4.69
C LYS A 63 7.85 2.85 -3.95
N PHE A 64 8.31 1.69 -4.42
CA PHE A 64 9.49 0.99 -3.92
C PHE A 64 10.71 1.92 -3.93
N LYS A 65 10.97 2.58 -5.07
CA LYS A 65 12.14 3.46 -5.23
C LYS A 65 12.07 4.78 -4.46
N THR A 66 10.89 5.32 -4.15
CA THR A 66 10.79 6.65 -3.53
C THR A 66 10.83 6.63 -2.02
N THR A 67 10.18 5.66 -1.37
CA THR A 67 9.91 5.76 0.08
C THR A 67 10.03 4.42 0.80
N GLY A 68 10.22 3.32 0.07
CA GLY A 68 10.14 1.97 0.60
C GLY A 68 8.69 1.50 0.75
N THR A 69 8.42 0.27 0.34
CA THR A 69 7.05 -0.25 0.23
C THR A 69 6.39 -0.45 1.59
N ILE A 70 7.17 -0.87 2.57
CA ILE A 70 6.70 -1.07 3.95
C ILE A 70 6.41 0.25 4.63
N HIS A 71 7.20 1.30 4.39
CA HIS A 71 6.89 2.63 4.93
C HIS A 71 5.55 3.15 4.41
N PHE A 72 5.30 3.00 3.11
CA PHE A 72 4.03 3.38 2.49
C PHE A 72 2.86 2.56 3.05
N LEU A 73 3.02 1.24 3.14
CA LEU A 73 1.98 0.35 3.65
C LEU A 73 1.70 0.60 5.14
N SER A 74 2.75 0.81 5.95
CA SER A 74 2.62 1.13 7.37
C SER A 74 1.83 2.41 7.60
N ARG A 75 2.01 3.44 6.75
CA ARG A 75 1.25 4.70 6.85
C ARG A 75 -0.22 4.53 6.48
N ILE A 76 -0.54 3.60 5.58
CA ILE A 76 -1.94 3.31 5.20
C ILE A 76 -2.65 2.56 6.33
N ILE A 77 -1.94 1.63 6.99
CA ILE A 77 -2.50 0.80 8.07
C ILE A 77 -2.51 1.56 9.40
N ALA A 78 -1.51 2.43 9.63
CA ALA A 78 -1.44 3.25 10.83
C ALA A 78 -2.62 4.23 10.87
N THR A 79 -3.22 4.37 12.06
CA THR A 79 -4.20 5.41 12.32
C THR A 79 -3.43 6.69 12.70
N PRO A 80 -3.29 7.68 11.79
CA PRO A 80 -2.40 8.83 12.01
C PRO A 80 -2.83 9.71 13.20
N GLU A 81 -4.07 9.58 13.67
CA GLU A 81 -4.59 10.36 14.79
C GLU A 81 -4.07 9.92 16.15
N LEU A 82 -3.71 8.64 16.32
CA LEU A 82 -3.21 8.12 17.60
C LEU A 82 -1.74 8.49 17.87
N ASP A 83 -0.94 8.66 16.82
CA ASP A 83 0.48 9.05 16.90
C ASP A 83 0.67 10.48 17.46
N ASN A 84 -0.35 11.34 17.31
CA ASN A 84 -0.31 12.72 17.81
C ASN A 84 -0.74 12.86 19.28
N LEU A 85 -1.39 11.83 19.85
CA LEU A 85 -1.84 11.85 21.23
C LEU A 85 -0.68 11.60 22.20
N GLU A 86 0.21 10.64 21.90
CA GLU A 86 1.37 10.34 22.76
C GLU A 86 2.34 11.53 22.87
N LYS A 87 2.55 12.27 21.77
CA LYS A 87 3.42 13.45 21.76
C LYS A 87 2.86 14.62 22.58
N THR A 88 1.53 14.73 22.65
CA THR A 88 0.85 15.79 23.38
C THR A 88 0.79 15.51 24.89
N GLU A 89 0.75 14.24 25.30
CA GLU A 89 0.76 13.86 26.71
C GLU A 89 2.15 14.06 27.34
N ASN A 90 3.23 13.63 26.69
CA ASN A 90 4.60 13.80 27.20
C ASN A 90 5.03 15.29 27.29
N GLY A 91 4.59 16.14 26.35
CA GLY A 91 4.88 17.58 26.39
C GLY A 91 4.17 18.32 27.54
N LYS A 92 3.06 17.79 28.06
CA LYS A 92 2.37 18.37 29.21
C LYS A 92 3.00 17.95 30.54
N THR A 93 3.58 16.76 30.63
CA THR A 93 4.22 16.26 31.86
C THR A 93 5.54 16.98 32.15
N GLU A 94 6.31 17.35 31.12
CA GLU A 94 7.56 18.10 31.29
C GLU A 94 7.34 19.58 31.66
N SER A 95 6.27 20.21 31.16
CA SER A 95 5.94 21.61 31.50
C SER A 95 5.38 21.76 32.93
N GLY A 96 4.73 20.73 33.47
CA GLY A 96 4.17 20.73 34.83
C GLY A 96 5.19 20.49 35.95
N LYS A 97 6.35 19.88 35.66
CA LYS A 97 7.36 19.56 36.68
C LYS A 97 8.29 20.73 37.03
N ASN A 98 8.39 21.74 36.16
CA ASN A 98 9.27 22.90 36.33
C ASN A 98 8.62 24.11 37.06
N LYS A 99 7.42 23.96 37.64
CA LYS A 99 6.73 25.05 38.36
C LYS A 99 6.63 24.88 39.88
N ASN A 100 7.11 23.76 40.43
CA ASN A 100 7.04 23.47 41.88
C ASN A 100 8.41 23.45 42.57
N SER A 101 9.46 24.00 41.96
CA SER A 101 10.75 24.24 42.63
C SER A 101 11.03 25.73 42.76
N HIS A 102 10.26 26.42 43.61
CA HIS A 102 10.70 27.62 44.31
C HIS A 102 9.81 27.88 45.51
#